data_AF-A0A9D6EMC6-F1
#
_entry.id   AF-A0A9D6EMC6-F1
#
_cell.length_a   1.000
_cell.length_b   1.000
_cell.length_c   1.000
_cell.angle_alpha   90.00
_cell.angle_beta   90.00
_cell.angle_gamma   90.00
#
_symmetry.space_group_name_H-M   'P 1'
#
loop_
_entity.id
_entity.type
_entity.pdbx_description
1 polymer ?
#
loop_
_entity_poly.entity_id
_entity_poly.type
_entity_poly.pdbx_seq_one_letter_code
_entity_poly.pdbx_strand_id
1 'polypeptide(L)'
;MTDREEGFRFVHASDVQGPLSAVATAYLIRERPQLLFLSGPPCYLERQLGVQLIDQGIDNLLRIIEATGCRVIMDHHALRDPGHGERLRRLWDTKRVVTAAGYLGLNDALLEAHRSALWQRRRKPEARAERRPPLKRATPSDIVRRQIISQRAKGGKHA
;
A
#
# COMPACT_ATOMS: atom_id res chain seq x y z
N MET A 1 12.59 15.27 -6.33
CA MET A 1 12.97 16.23 -7.38
C MET A 1 13.42 17.49 -6.68
N THR A 2 14.63 17.98 -6.95
CA THR A 2 15.18 19.16 -6.26
C THR A 2 15.24 20.28 -7.28
N ASP A 3 14.51 21.36 -7.02
CA ASP A 3 14.70 22.61 -7.75
C ASP A 3 15.96 23.28 -7.19
N ARG A 4 16.98 23.43 -8.02
CA ARG A 4 18.28 23.99 -7.60
C ARG A 4 18.29 25.52 -7.63
N GLU A 5 17.35 26.16 -8.33
CA GLU A 5 17.30 27.62 -8.42
C GLU A 5 16.60 28.23 -7.21
N GLU A 6 15.51 27.61 -6.73
CA GLU A 6 14.75 28.13 -5.59
C GLU A 6 15.13 27.53 -4.23
N GLY A 7 16.05 26.56 -4.19
CA GLY A 7 16.38 25.84 -2.96
C GLY A 7 15.21 25.01 -2.41
N PHE A 8 14.18 24.77 -3.22
CA PHE A 8 13.00 23.99 -2.88
C PHE A 8 13.18 22.52 -3.24
N ARG A 9 12.97 21.66 -2.26
CA ARG A 9 13.08 20.22 -2.38
C ARG A 9 11.74 19.57 -2.11
N PHE A 10 11.26 18.91 -3.15
CA PHE A 10 10.10 18.04 -3.10
C PHE A 10 10.54 16.58 -3.07
N VAL A 11 10.09 15.85 -2.06
CA VAL A 11 10.30 14.40 -1.95
C VAL A 11 8.96 13.69 -2.10
N HIS A 12 8.86 12.86 -3.12
CA HIS A 12 7.72 11.97 -3.35
C HIS A 12 8.10 10.56 -2.92
N ALA A 13 7.42 10.07 -1.90
CA ALA A 13 7.67 8.80 -1.23
C ALA A 13 6.34 8.03 -1.11
N SER A 14 5.67 7.81 -2.25
CA SER A 14 4.31 7.28 -2.29
C SER A 14 4.15 5.97 -1.54
N ASP A 15 5.08 5.01 -1.62
CA ASP A 15 4.94 3.73 -0.93
C ASP A 15 5.43 3.74 0.54
N VAL A 16 5.78 4.92 1.07
CA VAL A 16 6.20 5.07 2.46
C VAL A 16 4.98 5.24 3.36
N GLN A 17 4.78 4.22 4.18
CA GLN A 17 3.66 4.02 5.11
C GLN A 17 3.79 4.81 6.41
N GLY A 18 4.08 6.12 6.34
CA GLY A 18 4.32 6.96 7.52
C GLY A 18 5.56 6.47 8.27
N PRO A 19 6.71 6.53 7.61
CA PRO A 19 7.75 5.50 7.59
C PRO A 19 7.77 4.56 8.80
N LEU A 20 7.27 3.33 8.60
CA LEU A 20 7.41 2.24 9.58
C LEU A 20 8.87 1.81 9.78
N SER A 21 9.75 2.17 8.84
CA SER A 21 11.18 1.83 8.85
C SER A 21 12.03 3.01 9.30
N ALA A 22 12.91 2.78 10.28
CA ALA A 22 13.89 3.77 10.73
C ALA A 22 14.86 4.20 9.61
N VAL A 23 15.16 3.32 8.65
CA VAL A 23 16.01 3.64 7.50
C VAL A 23 15.32 4.66 6.60
N ALA A 24 14.03 4.48 6.33
CA ALA A 24 13.25 5.44 5.56
C ALA A 24 13.15 6.79 6.29
N THR A 25 12.94 6.77 7.61
CA THR A 25 12.93 7.98 8.45
C THR A 25 14.24 8.76 8.35
N ALA A 26 15.38 8.08 8.55
CA ALA A 26 16.70 8.70 8.47
C ALA A 26 16.99 9.26 7.07
N TYR A 27 16.60 8.52 6.03
CA TYR A 27 16.73 8.98 4.65
C TYR A 27 15.94 10.27 4.42
N LEU A 28 14.66 10.31 4.80
CA LEU A 28 13.81 11.49 4.61
C LEU A 28 14.30 12.72 5.39
N ILE A 29 14.81 12.53 6.61
CA ILE A 29 15.43 13.62 7.38
C ILE A 29 16.67 14.15 6.66
N ARG A 30 17.54 13.26 6.18
CA ARG A 30 18.77 13.63 5.46
C ARG A 30 18.47 14.38 4.17
N GLU A 31 17.40 14.02 3.47
CA GLU A 31 16.99 14.74 2.26
C GLU A 31 16.59 16.19 2.55
N ARG A 32 16.13 16.52 3.77
CA ARG A 32 15.66 17.87 4.16
C ARG A 32 14.61 18.43 3.18
N PRO A 33 13.47 17.74 2.98
CA PRO A 33 12.39 18.24 2.14
C PRO A 33 11.80 19.54 2.69
N GLN A 34 11.29 20.39 1.80
CA GLN A 34 10.33 21.45 2.14
C GLN A 34 8.90 20.94 1.97
N LEU A 35 8.68 20.04 1.01
CA LEU A 35 7.42 19.35 0.78
C LEU A 35 7.66 17.85 0.65
N LEU A 36 6.98 17.07 1.47
CA LEU A 36 7.03 15.62 1.50
C LEU A 36 5.67 15.05 1.14
N PHE A 37 5.59 14.18 0.15
CA PHE A 37 4.36 13.46 -0.20
C PHE A 37 4.56 11.98 0.11
N LEU A 38 3.68 11.38 0.93
CA LEU A 38 3.74 9.96 1.29
C LEU A 38 2.36 9.35 1.59
N SER A 39 2.29 8.03 1.75
CA SER A 39 1.04 7.31 2.03
C SER A 39 0.58 7.34 3.49
N GLY A 40 1.46 7.68 4.43
CA GLY A 40 1.12 7.71 5.86
C GLY A 40 0.87 6.34 6.50
N PRO A 41 0.74 6.29 7.84
CA PRO A 41 0.58 5.03 8.56
C PRO A 41 -0.68 4.26 8.11
N PRO A 42 -0.60 2.96 7.80
CA PRO A 42 -1.71 2.18 7.26
C PRO A 42 -2.65 1.70 8.37
N CYS A 43 -3.32 2.63 9.07
CA CYS A 43 -4.17 2.34 10.23
C CYS A 43 -5.26 1.30 9.97
N TYR A 44 -5.77 1.21 8.74
CA TYR A 44 -6.73 0.18 8.33
C TYR A 44 -6.20 -1.27 8.43
N LEU A 45 -4.87 -1.44 8.55
CA LEU A 45 -4.19 -2.72 8.77
C LEU A 45 -3.72 -2.91 10.22
N GLU A 46 -4.08 -2.02 11.15
CA GLU A 46 -3.59 -2.06 12.53
C GLU A 46 -3.83 -3.40 13.21
N ARG A 47 -4.97 -4.06 12.94
CA ARG A 47 -5.25 -5.40 13.48
C ARG A 47 -4.26 -6.47 13.01
N GLN A 48 -3.69 -6.32 11.81
CA GLN A 48 -2.73 -7.25 11.24
C GLN A 48 -1.28 -6.87 11.59
N LEU A 49 -0.99 -5.58 11.69
CA LEU A 49 0.36 -5.04 11.90
C LEU A 49 0.72 -4.79 13.37
N GLY A 50 -0.28 -4.64 14.22
CA GLY A 50 -0.13 -4.27 15.62
C GLY A 50 -0.11 -2.74 15.83
N VAL A 51 -0.67 -2.32 16.97
CA VAL A 51 -0.81 -0.90 17.36
C VAL A 51 0.57 -0.24 17.47
N GLN A 52 1.54 -0.94 18.05
CA GLN A 52 2.90 -0.42 18.26
C GLN A 52 3.59 -0.03 16.95
N LEU A 53 3.35 -0.79 15.87
CA LEU A 53 3.97 -0.49 14.58
C LEU A 53 3.35 0.77 13.96
N ILE A 54 2.03 0.95 14.09
CA ILE A 54 1.34 2.17 13.64
C ILE A 54 1.80 3.38 14.43
N ASP A 55 1.90 3.26 15.77
CA ASP A 55 2.40 4.33 16.64
C ASP A 55 3.84 4.71 16.29
N GLN A 56 4.69 3.71 16.02
CA GLN A 56 6.05 3.95 15.57
C GLN A 56 6.09 4.74 14.25
N GLY A 57 5.17 4.46 13.33
CA GLY A 57 5.05 5.22 12.09
C GLY A 57 4.63 6.68 12.31
N ILE A 58 3.65 6.90 13.20
CA ILE A 58 3.24 8.25 13.62
C ILE A 58 4.43 9.01 14.21
N ASP A 59 5.15 8.41 15.15
CA ASP A 59 6.30 9.02 15.82
C ASP A 59 7.44 9.34 14.84
N ASN A 60 7.69 8.46 13.88
CA ASN A 60 8.69 8.68 12.84
C ASN A 60 8.33 9.85 11.93
N LEU A 61 7.06 9.96 11.54
CA LEU A 61 6.61 11.08 10.72
C LEU A 61 6.66 12.40 11.49
N LEU A 62 6.30 12.41 12.77
CA LEU A 62 6.49 13.57 13.65
C LEU A 62 7.97 13.98 13.73
N ARG A 63 8.88 13.02 13.93
CA ARG A 63 10.32 13.27 13.95
C ARG A 63 10.83 13.89 12.64
N ILE A 64 10.33 13.45 11.48
CA ILE A 64 10.66 14.06 10.19
C ILE A 64 10.18 15.52 10.15
N ILE A 65 8.94 15.77 10.54
CA ILE A 65 8.35 17.11 10.54
C ILE A 65 9.16 18.04 11.46
N GLU A 66 9.50 17.59 12.67
CA GLU A 66 10.29 18.35 13.64
C GLU A 66 11.70 18.65 13.12
N ALA A 67 12.38 17.66 12.55
CA ALA A 67 13.77 17.82 12.09
C ALA A 67 13.91 18.66 10.82
N THR A 68 12.88 18.71 9.98
CA THR A 68 12.94 19.33 8.65
C THR A 68 12.10 20.59 8.52
N GLY A 69 11.07 20.74 9.35
CA GLY A 69 10.06 21.78 9.17
C GLY A 69 9.24 21.62 7.89
N CYS A 70 9.26 20.45 7.24
CA CYS A 70 8.56 20.25 5.98
C CYS A 70 7.03 20.32 6.14
N ARG A 71 6.35 20.67 5.04
CA ARG A 71 4.92 20.38 4.87
C ARG A 71 4.78 18.96 4.34
N VAL A 72 3.77 18.23 4.81
CA VAL A 72 3.51 16.84 4.42
C VAL A 72 2.16 16.76 3.73
N ILE A 73 2.14 16.14 2.56
CA ILE A 73 0.94 15.64 1.89
C ILE A 73 0.85 14.15 2.22
N MET A 74 -0.17 13.77 2.99
CA MET A 74 -0.40 12.40 3.44
C MET A 74 -1.70 11.88 2.82
N ASP A 75 -1.60 10.85 1.98
CA ASP A 75 -2.73 10.29 1.24
C ASP A 75 -2.70 8.75 1.21
N HIS A 76 -3.39 8.08 0.30
CA HIS A 76 -3.26 6.67 -0.10
C HIS A 76 -3.49 5.58 0.94
N HIS A 77 -2.69 5.48 2.01
CA HIS A 77 -2.90 4.50 3.09
C HIS A 77 -3.59 5.13 4.29
N ALA A 78 -3.21 6.34 4.68
CA ALA A 78 -3.79 7.07 5.79
C ALA A 78 -5.30 7.26 5.62
N LEU A 79 -5.77 7.48 4.39
CA LEU A 79 -7.17 7.81 4.09
C LEU A 79 -8.07 6.59 3.81
N ARG A 80 -7.56 5.36 3.95
CA ARG A 80 -8.36 4.13 3.78
C ARG A 80 -9.13 3.74 5.04
N ASP A 81 -8.79 4.33 6.17
CA ASP A 81 -9.49 4.08 7.43
C ASP A 81 -10.55 5.19 7.66
N PRO A 82 -11.83 4.86 7.82
CA PRO A 82 -12.84 5.84 8.24
C PRO A 82 -12.50 6.54 9.55
N GLY A 83 -11.75 5.89 10.45
CA GLY A 83 -11.29 6.41 11.73
C GLY A 83 -9.97 7.19 11.68
N HIS A 84 -9.39 7.43 10.50
CA HIS A 84 -8.08 8.09 10.37
C HIS A 84 -8.01 9.48 11.02
N GLY A 85 -9.13 10.21 11.07
CA GLY A 85 -9.18 11.55 11.67
C GLY A 85 -8.77 11.52 13.13
N GLU A 86 -9.32 10.59 13.91
CA GLU A 86 -8.95 10.44 15.33
C GLU A 86 -7.64 9.65 15.47
N ARG A 87 -7.47 8.56 14.72
CA ARG A 87 -6.30 7.68 14.87
C ARG A 87 -4.97 8.38 14.56
N LEU A 88 -4.99 9.32 13.61
CA LEU A 88 -3.83 10.11 13.19
C LEU A 88 -3.88 11.55 13.70
N ARG A 89 -4.72 11.87 14.70
CA ARG A 89 -4.91 13.22 15.25
C ARG A 89 -3.60 13.94 15.58
N ARG A 90 -2.64 13.23 16.17
CA ARG A 90 -1.30 13.75 16.48
C ARG A 90 -0.58 14.34 15.26
N LEU A 91 -0.79 13.79 14.07
CA LEU A 91 -0.22 14.30 12.82
C LEU A 91 -1.01 15.50 12.30
N TRP A 92 -2.35 15.44 12.32
CA TRP A 92 -3.22 16.52 11.85
C TRP A 92 -3.07 17.79 12.69
N ASP A 93 -2.89 17.65 13.99
CA ASP A 93 -2.74 18.76 14.93
C ASP A 93 -1.45 19.57 14.71
N THR A 94 -0.45 18.99 14.04
CA THR A 94 0.77 19.73 13.65
C THR A 94 0.49 20.87 12.67
N LYS A 95 -0.66 20.86 11.98
CA LYS A 95 -1.03 21.76 10.86
C LYS A 95 -0.06 21.75 9.67
N ARG A 96 0.98 20.91 9.72
CA ARG A 96 1.94 20.69 8.63
C ARG A 96 1.54 19.52 7.74
N VAL A 97 0.67 18.64 8.24
CA VAL A 97 0.15 17.50 7.49
C VAL A 97 -1.22 17.84 6.91
N VAL A 98 -1.38 17.62 5.61
CA VAL A 98 -2.63 17.79 4.87
C VAL A 98 -2.84 16.61 3.93
N THR A 99 -4.07 16.37 3.48
CA THR A 99 -4.34 15.43 2.38
C THR A 99 -3.98 16.04 1.03
N ALA A 100 -3.93 15.25 -0.05
CA ALA A 100 -3.70 15.83 -1.38
C ALA A 100 -4.86 16.76 -1.79
N ALA A 101 -6.10 16.39 -1.48
CA ALA A 101 -7.26 17.25 -1.72
C ALA A 101 -7.18 18.54 -0.88
N GLY A 102 -6.86 18.43 0.41
CA GLY A 102 -6.69 19.60 1.28
C GLY A 102 -5.54 20.52 0.87
N TYR A 103 -4.45 19.96 0.32
CA TYR A 103 -3.37 20.75 -0.27
C TYR A 103 -3.85 21.58 -1.47
N LEU A 104 -4.79 21.05 -2.26
CA LEU A 104 -5.42 21.73 -3.39
C LEU A 104 -6.62 22.63 -3.00
N GLY A 105 -6.96 22.73 -1.72
CA GLY A 105 -8.14 23.48 -1.25
C GLY A 105 -9.47 22.78 -1.57
N LEU A 106 -9.44 21.47 -1.78
CA LEU A 106 -10.62 20.63 -2.04
C LEU A 106 -11.01 19.84 -0.79
N ASN A 107 -12.27 19.42 -0.74
CA ASN A 107 -12.75 18.49 0.27
C ASN A 107 -12.30 17.06 -0.04
N ASP A 108 -12.00 16.29 1.00
CA ASP A 108 -11.64 14.87 0.85
C ASP A 108 -12.80 14.04 0.32
N ALA A 109 -12.52 13.24 -0.70
CA ALA A 109 -13.44 12.21 -1.22
C ALA A 109 -12.91 10.82 -0.83
N LEU A 110 -13.29 10.35 0.35
CA LEU A 110 -12.79 9.10 0.96
C LEU A 110 -13.40 7.83 0.35
N LEU A 111 -13.28 7.68 -0.97
CA LEU A 111 -13.90 6.59 -1.74
C LEU A 111 -13.43 5.20 -1.26
N GLU A 112 -12.14 5.05 -0.97
CA GLU A 112 -11.58 3.77 -0.52
C GLU A 112 -12.00 3.42 0.90
N ALA A 113 -12.06 4.39 1.82
CA ALA A 113 -12.58 4.16 3.17
C ALA A 113 -14.04 3.67 3.13
N HIS A 114 -14.82 4.19 2.18
CA HIS A 114 -16.24 3.86 2.03
C HIS A 114 -16.49 2.78 0.97
N ARG A 115 -15.44 2.13 0.46
CA ARG A 115 -15.52 1.18 -0.66
C ARG A 115 -16.61 0.15 -0.41
N SER A 116 -16.60 -0.55 0.73
CA SER A 116 -17.60 -1.58 1.05
C SER A 116 -19.04 -1.09 0.88
N ALA A 117 -19.37 0.08 1.44
CA ALA A 117 -20.70 0.66 1.36
C ALA A 117 -21.06 1.11 -0.07
N LEU A 118 -20.11 1.71 -0.79
CA LEU A 118 -20.31 2.18 -2.17
C LEU A 118 -20.56 1.01 -3.15
N TRP A 119 -19.84 -0.09 -2.99
CA TRP A 119 -20.01 -1.28 -3.82
C TRP A 119 -21.30 -2.04 -3.50
N GLN A 120 -21.73 -2.10 -2.23
CA GLN A 120 -23.02 -2.69 -1.87
C GLN A 120 -24.19 -1.98 -2.56
N ARG A 121 -24.15 -0.64 -2.66
CA ARG A 121 -25.17 0.17 -3.34
C ARG A 121 -25.22 -0.02 -4.86
N ARG A 122 -24.14 -0.55 -5.47
CA ARG A 122 -24.00 -0.72 -6.94
C ARG A 122 -23.93 -2.18 -7.40
N ARG A 123 -24.14 -3.18 -6.53
CA ARG A 123 -24.19 -4.59 -6.98
C ARG A 123 -25.31 -4.74 -8.00
N LYS A 124 -24.94 -4.89 -9.29
CA LYS A 124 -25.77 -5.66 -10.22
C LYS A 124 -25.99 -7.03 -9.58
N PRO A 125 -27.20 -7.62 -9.71
CA PRO A 125 -27.43 -8.98 -9.23
C PRO A 125 -26.32 -9.89 -9.76
N GLU A 126 -25.89 -10.85 -8.96
CA GLU A 126 -24.82 -11.77 -9.34
C GLU A 126 -25.12 -12.30 -10.74
N ALA A 127 -24.24 -12.03 -11.70
CA ALA A 127 -24.35 -12.67 -12.99
C ALA A 127 -24.31 -14.16 -12.71
N ARG A 128 -25.41 -14.88 -12.96
CA ARG A 128 -25.43 -16.34 -12.82
C ARG A 128 -24.25 -16.83 -13.63
N ALA A 129 -23.23 -17.35 -12.95
CA ALA A 129 -22.15 -18.03 -13.64
C ALA A 129 -22.81 -19.17 -14.40
N GLU A 130 -22.85 -19.09 -15.72
CA GLU A 130 -23.22 -20.23 -16.54
C GLU A 130 -22.36 -21.40 -16.07
N ARG A 131 -23.00 -22.53 -15.79
CA ARG A 131 -22.30 -23.72 -15.29
C ARG A 131 -21.17 -24.03 -16.25
N ARG A 132 -19.94 -23.75 -15.84
CA ARG A 132 -18.77 -24.09 -16.63
C ARG A 132 -18.81 -25.60 -16.86
N PRO A 133 -18.75 -26.09 -18.12
CA PRO A 133 -18.65 -27.51 -18.36
C PRO A 133 -17.38 -28.04 -17.66
N PRO A 134 -17.42 -29.26 -17.12
CA PRO A 134 -16.27 -29.84 -16.44
C PRO A 134 -15.06 -29.83 -17.40
N LEU A 135 -13.91 -29.40 -16.87
CA LEU A 135 -12.66 -29.45 -17.62
C LEU A 135 -12.42 -30.90 -18.08
N LYS A 136 -12.34 -31.12 -19.39
CA LYS A 136 -11.96 -32.43 -19.93
C LYS A 136 -10.60 -32.80 -19.35
N ARG A 137 -10.47 -34.00 -18.77
CA ARG A 137 -9.18 -34.49 -18.26
C ARG A 137 -8.16 -34.39 -19.38
N ALA A 138 -7.05 -33.68 -19.13
CA ALA A 138 -6.00 -33.54 -20.11
C ALA A 138 -5.41 -34.93 -20.41
N THR A 139 -5.55 -35.38 -21.66
CA THR A 139 -4.80 -36.53 -22.15
C THR A 139 -3.33 -36.14 -22.23
N PRO A 140 -2.41 -36.94 -21.66
CA PRO A 140 -0.98 -36.66 -21.74
C PRO A 140 -0.54 -36.55 -23.20
N SER A 141 0.28 -35.55 -23.51
CA SER A 141 0.85 -35.41 -24.84
C SER A 141 1.73 -36.60 -25.19
N ASP A 142 1.93 -36.86 -26.47
CA ASP A 142 2.72 -38.00 -26.93
C ASP A 142 4.18 -37.94 -26.47
N ILE A 143 4.68 -36.74 -26.15
CA ILE A 143 5.99 -36.53 -25.53
C ILE A 143 6.02 -37.17 -24.14
N VAL A 144 5.01 -36.89 -23.31
CA VAL A 144 4.88 -37.46 -21.95
C VAL A 144 4.72 -38.98 -22.01
N ARG A 145 3.96 -39.48 -23.00
CA ARG A 145 3.81 -40.94 -23.22
C ARG A 145 5.13 -41.63 -23.57
N ARG A 146 5.92 -41.06 -24.49
CA ARG A 146 7.23 -41.63 -24.88
C ARG A 146 8.21 -41.67 -23.72
N GLN A 147 8.18 -40.67 -22.84
CA GLN A 147 9.07 -40.57 -21.69
C GLN A 147 8.73 -41.62 -20.61
N ILE A 148 7.43 -41.87 -20.37
CA ILE A 148 6.96 -42.94 -19.47
C ILE A 148 7.37 -44.32 -19.99
N ILE A 149 7.25 -44.57 -21.30
CA ILE A 149 7.63 -45.85 -21.92
C ILE A 149 9.15 -46.06 -21.85
N SER A 150 9.94 -45.01 -22.10
CA SER A 150 11.40 -45.04 -22.01
C SER A 150 11.91 -45.34 -20.59
N GLN A 151 11.27 -44.81 -19.56
CA GLN A 151 11.64 -45.05 -18.17
C GLN A 151 11.33 -46.48 -17.71
N ARG A 152 10.24 -47.10 -18.20
CA ARG A 152 9.91 -48.49 -17.90
C ARG A 152 10.88 -49.49 -18.52
N ALA A 153 11.44 -49.20 -19.69
CA ALA A 153 12.41 -50.08 -20.36
C ALA A 153 13.78 -50.13 -19.66
N LYS A 154 14.15 -49.12 -18.86
CA LYS A 154 15.44 -49.05 -18.16
C LYS A 154 15.45 -49.65 -16.75
N GLY A 155 14.29 -50.01 -16.19
CA GLY A 155 14.17 -50.54 -14.82
C GLY A 155 14.31 -52.06 -14.69
N GLY A 156 14.58 -52.80 -15.76
CA GLY A 156 14.54 -54.27 -15.80
C GLY A 156 15.91 -54.93 -15.93
N LYS A 157 16.90 -54.61 -15.09
CA LYS A 157 18.09 -55.45 -14.84
C LYS A 157 18.67 -55.13 -13.46
N HIS A 158 18.17 -55.78 -12.43
CA HIS A 158 18.89 -56.17 -11.21
C HIS A 158 18.05 -57.21 -10.47
N ALA A 159 18.31 -58.48 -10.76
CA ALA A 159 18.05 -59.66 -9.93
C ALA A 159 19.25 -60.59 -10.14
#